data_AF-A0A945IVB3-F1
#
_entry.id   AF-A0A945IVB3-F1
#
_cell.length_a   1.000
_cell.length_b   1.000
_cell.length_c   1.000
_cell.angle_alpha   90.00
_cell.angle_beta   90.00
_cell.angle_gamma   90.00
#
_symmetry.space_group_name_H-M   'P 1'
#
loop_
_entity.id
_entity.type
_entity.pdbx_description
1 polymer ?
#
loop_
_entity_poly.entity_id
_entity_poly.type
_entity_poly.pdbx_seq_one_letter_code
_entity_poly.pdbx_strand_id
1 'polypeptide(L)'
;MGSWLIERRLSKVGSRLKTLRSELALIDEQLLYLGEDADDQAIRAMVAETASSSFEARSAQGNFANMTKHRLKVVEEIVDLEQRQDQLLDQMIG
;
A
#
# COMPACT_ATOMS: atom_id res chain seq x y z
N MET A 1 19.32 -11.22 -30.53
CA MET A 1 17.92 -10.77 -30.72
C MET A 1 17.08 -10.83 -29.44
N GLY A 2 17.50 -11.52 -28.36
CA GLY A 2 16.71 -11.61 -27.10
C GLY A 2 16.89 -10.46 -26.09
N SER A 3 18.08 -9.83 -26.05
CA SER A 3 18.44 -8.81 -25.02
C SER A 3 17.47 -7.62 -24.98
N TRP A 4 17.15 -7.05 -26.14
CA TRP A 4 16.27 -5.87 -26.22
C TRP A 4 14.87 -6.13 -25.63
N LEU A 5 14.33 -7.34 -25.78
CA LEU A 5 13.02 -7.68 -25.20
C LEU A 5 13.10 -7.79 -23.67
N ILE A 6 14.20 -8.33 -23.14
CA ILE A 6 14.47 -8.41 -21.70
C ILE A 6 14.66 -7.00 -21.11
N GLU A 7 15.49 -6.17 -21.75
CA GLU A 7 15.69 -4.76 -21.37
C GLU A 7 14.38 -3.97 -21.36
N ARG A 8 13.54 -4.15 -22.39
CA ARG A 8 12.21 -3.51 -22.45
C ARG A 8 11.30 -3.96 -21.32
N ARG A 9 11.33 -5.24 -20.94
CA ARG A 9 10.56 -5.77 -19.80
C ARG A 9 11.10 -5.21 -18.47
N LEU A 10 12.42 -5.19 -18.29
CA LEU A 10 13.07 -4.60 -17.12
C LEU A 10 12.71 -3.12 -16.96
N SER A 11 12.73 -2.35 -18.05
CA SER A 11 12.31 -0.94 -18.05
C SER A 11 10.85 -0.78 -17.59
N LYS A 12 9.95 -1.65 -18.05
CA LYS A 12 8.54 -1.64 -17.62
C LYS A 12 8.36 -2.04 -16.16
N VAL A 13 9.09 -3.05 -15.68
CA VAL A 13 9.07 -3.46 -14.27
C VAL A 13 9.61 -2.34 -13.38
N GLY A 14 10.74 -1.75 -13.74
CA GLY A 14 11.35 -0.64 -13.01
C GLY A 14 10.45 0.60 -12.93
N SER A 15 9.75 0.95 -14.01
CA SER A 15 8.80 2.07 -13.98
C SER A 15 7.59 1.78 -13.08
N ARG A 16 7.06 0.55 -13.11
CA ARG A 16 5.96 0.13 -12.22
C ARG A 16 6.39 0.12 -10.75
N LEU A 17 7.57 -0.43 -10.44
CA LEU A 17 8.15 -0.42 -9.09
C LEU A 17 8.31 1.00 -8.55
N LYS A 18 8.81 1.93 -9.37
CA LYS A 18 8.93 3.33 -8.99
C LYS A 18 7.57 3.91 -8.59
N THR A 19 6.55 3.71 -9.43
CA THR A 19 5.19 4.20 -9.15
C THR A 19 4.63 3.60 -7.86
N LEU A 20 4.71 2.28 -7.68
CA LEU A 20 4.16 1.61 -6.51
C LEU A 20 4.87 2.00 -5.21
N ARG A 21 6.19 2.20 -5.24
CA ARG A 21 6.94 2.68 -4.07
C ARG A 21 6.54 4.12 -3.69
N SER A 22 6.29 4.99 -4.68
CA SER A 22 5.74 6.32 -4.41
C SER A 22 4.32 6.24 -3.86
N GLU A 23 3.47 5.36 -4.39
CA GLU A 23 2.12 5.12 -3.87
C GLU A 23 2.16 4.60 -2.44
N LEU A 24 3.03 3.64 -2.13
CA LEU A 24 3.21 3.09 -0.80
C LEU A 24 3.61 4.16 0.22
N ALA A 25 4.51 5.08 -0.14
CA ALA A 25 4.88 6.19 0.73
C ALA A 25 3.68 7.10 1.07
N LEU A 26 2.80 7.36 0.10
CA LEU A 26 1.57 8.13 0.32
C LEU A 26 0.57 7.35 1.18
N ILE A 27 0.44 6.04 0.98
CA ILE A 27 -0.41 5.18 1.80
C ILE A 27 0.08 5.14 3.24
N ASP A 28 1.39 5.08 3.46
CA ASP A 28 1.99 5.10 4.79
C ASP A 28 1.67 6.41 5.52
N GLU A 29 1.73 7.55 4.83
CA GLU A 29 1.31 8.85 5.39
C GLU A 29 -0.19 8.88 5.72
N GLN A 30 -1.04 8.39 4.81
CA GLN A 30 -2.49 8.32 5.04
C GLN A 30 -2.85 7.42 6.23
N LEU A 31 -2.11 6.32 6.43
CA LEU A 31 -2.34 5.40 7.54
C LEU A 31 -2.03 6.03 8.89
N LEU A 32 -1.01 6.89 8.98
CA LEU A 32 -0.73 7.64 10.20
C LEU A 32 -1.94 8.51 10.56
N TYR A 33 -2.43 9.30 9.61
CA TYR A 33 -3.58 10.18 9.83
C TYR A 33 -4.87 9.41 10.16
N LEU A 34 -5.17 8.33 9.42
CA LEU A 34 -6.37 7.52 9.66
C LEU A 34 -6.30 6.77 11.00
N GLY A 35 -5.11 6.39 11.45
CA GLY A 35 -4.91 5.77 12.75
C GLY A 35 -5.20 6.75 13.88
N GLU A 36 -4.63 7.96 13.80
CA GLU A 36 -4.89 9.03 14.76
C GLU A 36 -6.38 9.41 14.82
N ASP A 37 -7.05 9.57 13.67
CA ASP A 37 -8.49 9.84 13.63
C ASP A 37 -9.31 8.69 14.22
N ALA A 38 -8.98 7.44 13.93
CA ALA A 38 -9.68 6.29 14.50
C ALA A 38 -9.57 6.23 16.03
N ASP A 39 -8.40 6.54 16.57
CA ASP A 39 -8.16 6.61 18.02
C ASP A 39 -8.93 7.77 18.67
N ASP A 40 -8.91 8.95 18.05
CA ASP A 40 -9.66 10.12 18.51
C ASP A 40 -11.17 9.88 18.53
N GLN A 41 -11.72 9.27 17.48
CA GLN A 41 -13.15 8.92 17.44
C GLN A 41 -13.51 7.85 18.46
N ALA A 42 -12.62 6.89 18.72
CA ALA A 42 -12.83 5.89 19.77
C ALA A 42 -12.92 6.55 21.17
N ILE A 43 -12.04 7.52 21.46
CA ILE A 43 -12.09 8.29 22.71
C ILE A 43 -13.41 9.08 22.80
N ARG A 44 -13.80 9.78 21.74
CA ARG A 44 -15.07 10.54 21.72
C ARG A 44 -16.29 9.66 21.93
N ALA A 45 -16.33 8.48 21.31
CA ALA A 45 -17.44 7.55 21.47
C ALA A 45 -17.60 7.07 22.92
N MET A 46 -16.49 6.82 23.62
CA MET A 46 -16.51 6.45 25.04
C MET A 46 -17.01 7.58 25.94
N VAL A 47 -16.69 8.83 25.61
CA VAL A 47 -17.08 10.00 26.44
C VAL A 47 -18.52 10.43 26.17
N ALA A 48 -18.93 10.44 24.91
CA ALA A 48 -20.25 10.93 24.52
C ALA A 48 -21.36 9.90 24.75
N GLU A 49 -21.03 8.61 24.75
CA GLU A 49 -21.97 7.49 24.94
C GLU A 49 -23.21 7.56 24.03
N THR A 50 -23.09 8.20 22.87
CA THR A 50 -24.19 8.31 21.90
C THR A 50 -24.04 7.30 20.77
N ALA A 51 -25.18 6.85 20.24
CA ALA A 51 -25.21 5.97 19.07
C ALA A 51 -24.49 6.59 17.85
N SER A 52 -24.59 7.92 17.66
CA SER A 52 -23.91 8.64 16.57
C SER A 52 -22.39 8.55 16.71
N SER A 53 -21.87 8.87 17.91
CA SER A 53 -20.42 8.81 18.16
C SER A 53 -19.85 7.39 18.01
N SER A 54 -20.62 6.37 18.41
CA SER A 54 -20.23 4.96 18.21
C SER A 54 -20.18 4.57 16.73
N PHE A 55 -21.08 5.12 15.90
CA PHE A 55 -21.06 4.87 14.46
C PHE A 55 -19.85 5.52 13.79
N GLU A 56 -19.54 6.76 14.15
CA GLU A 56 -18.37 7.49 13.63
C GLU A 56 -17.06 6.76 13.96
N ALA A 57 -16.89 6.31 15.21
CA ALA A 57 -15.72 5.52 15.62
C ALA A 57 -15.56 4.22 14.82
N ARG A 58 -16.66 3.48 14.59
CA ARG A 58 -16.62 2.27 13.75
C ARG A 58 -16.29 2.57 12.30
N SER A 59 -16.79 3.69 11.77
CA SER A 59 -16.49 4.13 10.41
C SER A 59 -15.00 4.46 10.24
N ALA A 60 -14.43 5.24 11.17
CA ALA A 60 -13.01 5.58 11.17
C ALA A 60 -12.11 4.35 11.28
N GLN A 61 -12.43 3.41 12.19
CA GLN A 61 -11.74 2.12 12.28
C GLN A 61 -11.85 1.30 10.99
N GLY A 62 -13.01 1.29 10.35
CA GLY A 62 -13.22 0.63 9.07
C GLY A 62 -12.36 1.22 7.95
N ASN A 63 -12.24 2.54 7.90
CA ASN A 63 -11.39 3.25 6.93
C ASN A 63 -9.92 2.92 7.13
N PHE A 64 -9.44 2.98 8.38
CA PHE A 64 -8.07 2.59 8.73
C PHE A 64 -7.78 1.15 8.30
N ALA A 65 -8.65 0.20 8.68
CA ALA A 65 -8.49 -1.21 8.33
C ALA A 65 -8.50 -1.48 6.82
N ASN A 66 -9.34 -0.76 6.06
CA ASN A 66 -9.37 -0.87 4.61
C ASN A 66 -8.09 -0.35 3.98
N MET A 67 -7.56 0.78 4.47
CA MET A 67 -6.28 1.31 4.00
C MET A 67 -5.11 0.38 4.34
N THR A 68 -5.12 -0.25 5.52
CA THR A 68 -4.10 -1.25 5.89
C THR A 68 -4.11 -2.43 4.91
N LYS A 69 -5.29 -2.92 4.52
CA LYS A 69 -5.41 -3.97 3.50
C LYS A 69 -4.92 -3.51 2.12
N HIS A 70 -5.18 -2.26 1.74
CA HIS A 70 -4.67 -1.69 0.49
C HIS A 70 -3.14 -1.65 0.48
N ARG A 71 -2.55 -1.16 1.58
CA ARG A 71 -1.09 -1.16 1.79
C ARG A 71 -0.48 -2.55 1.58
N LEU A 72 -1.07 -3.58 2.19
CA LEU A 72 -0.56 -4.96 2.05
C LEU A 72 -0.53 -5.42 0.60
N LYS A 73 -1.59 -5.15 -0.18
CA LYS A 73 -1.64 -5.50 -1.61
C LYS A 73 -0.56 -4.78 -2.42
N VAL A 74 -0.30 -3.50 -2.13
CA VAL A 74 0.76 -2.73 -2.80
C VAL A 74 2.13 -3.32 -2.48
N VAL A 75 2.37 -3.70 -1.22
CA VAL A 75 3.62 -4.36 -0.81
C VAL A 75 3.78 -5.71 -1.49
N GLU A 76 2.74 -6.53 -1.56
CA GLU A 76 2.75 -7.82 -2.28
C GLU A 76 3.08 -7.61 -3.77
N GLU A 77 2.46 -6.64 -4.45
CA GLU A 77 2.76 -6.35 -5.86
C GLU A 77 4.21 -5.90 -6.06
N ILE A 78 4.77 -5.10 -5.13
CA ILE A 78 6.18 -4.71 -5.17
C ILE A 78 7.09 -5.93 -5.08
N VAL A 79 6.84 -6.83 -4.11
CA VAL A 79 7.64 -8.05 -3.91
C VAL A 79 7.60 -8.94 -5.16
N ASP A 80 6.42 -9.13 -5.75
CA ASP A 80 6.26 -9.93 -6.97
C ASP A 80 7.03 -9.32 -8.16
N LEU A 81 7.02 -7.99 -8.28
CA LEU A 81 7.75 -7.29 -9.34
C LEU A 81 9.27 -7.30 -9.12
N GLU A 82 9.74 -7.26 -7.87
CA GLU A 82 11.17 -7.42 -7.53
C GLU A 82 11.65 -8.83 -7.91
N GLN A 83 10.91 -9.88 -7.52
CA GLN A 83 11.22 -11.25 -7.95
C GLN A 83 11.23 -11.39 -9.47
N ARG A 84 10.30 -10.72 -10.16
CA ARG A 84 10.25 -10.72 -11.62
C ARG A 84 11.45 -9.98 -12.23
N GLN A 85 11.89 -8.89 -11.61
CA GLN A 85 13.09 -8.17 -12.03
C GLN A 85 14.32 -9.07 -11.92
N ASP A 86 14.50 -9.75 -10.79
CA ASP A 86 15.62 -10.67 -10.57
C ASP A 86 15.66 -11.78 -11.63
N GLN A 87 14.51 -12.43 -11.89
CA GLN A 87 14.40 -13.44 -12.95
C GLN A 87 14.80 -12.92 -14.35
N LEU A 88 14.46 -11.66 -14.65
CA LEU A 88 14.80 -11.04 -15.94
C LEU A 88 16.29 -10.67 -16.00
N LEU A 89 16.89 -10.26 -14.88
CA LEU A 89 18.33 -9.98 -14.79
C LEU A 89 19.14 -11.28 -14.92
N ASP A 90 18.72 -12.36 -14.28
CA ASP A 90 19.34 -13.68 -14.41
C ASP A 90 19.32 -14.16 -15.87
N GLN A 91 18.21 -13.96 -16.58
CA GLN A 91 18.09 -14.27 -18.02
C GLN A 91 18.95 -13.39 -18.93
N MET A 92 19.38 -12.22 -18.47
CA MET A 92 20.21 -11.30 -19.23
C MET A 92 21.70 -11.61 -19.07
N ILE A 93 22.09 -12.12 -17.90
CA ILE A 93 23.48 -12.39 -17.52
C ILE A 93 23.86 -13.85 -17.82
N GLY A 94 22.91 -14.79 -17.70
CA GLY A 94 23.09 -16.21 -18.04
C GLY A 94 22.92 -16.50 -19.53
#